data_AF-A0A7W9W2L8-F1
#
_entry.id   AF-A0A7W9W2L8-F1
#
_cell.length_a   1.000
_cell.length_b   1.000
_cell.length_c   1.000
_cell.angle_alpha   90.00
_cell.angle_beta   90.00
_cell.angle_gamma   90.00
#
_symmetry.space_group_name_H-M   'P 1'
#
loop_
_entity.id
_entity.type
_entity.pdbx_description
1 polymer ?
#
loop_
_entity_poly.entity_id
_entity_poly.type
_entity_poly.pdbx_seq_one_letter_code
_entity_poly.pdbx_strand_id
1 'polypeptide(L)'
;MEHNIRNKIIIILSYLLIWALAMIVFWFFTSGSDAMGYSLMFLWIILPVTTFVESVLIGKNDFWGKGKWGSTLFFGLMYMLAEYGTFKMANNIAFNKLNAPDFGMIVAGVIISAIGILLGSLWKKKH
;
A
#
# COMPACT_ATOMS: atom_id res chain seq x y z
N MET A 1 -12.14 25.04 3.70
CA MET A 1 -10.73 24.60 3.89
C MET A 1 -10.61 23.36 4.79
N GLU A 2 -11.27 23.33 5.96
CA GLU A 2 -11.28 22.16 6.87
C GLU A 2 -11.67 20.83 6.22
N HIS A 3 -12.71 20.82 5.39
CA HIS A 3 -13.21 19.58 4.76
C HIS A 3 -12.17 18.88 3.87
N ASN A 4 -11.25 19.66 3.28
CA ASN A 4 -10.23 19.14 2.36
C ASN A 4 -9.01 18.58 3.11
N ILE A 5 -8.73 19.06 4.33
CA ILE A 5 -7.69 18.49 5.21
C ILE A 5 -8.20 17.20 5.84
N ARG A 6 -9.45 17.17 6.31
CA ARG A 6 -10.09 15.98 6.86
C ARG A 6 -10.06 14.81 5.88
N ASN A 7 -10.43 15.05 4.61
CA ASN A 7 -10.44 14.00 3.58
C ASN A 7 -9.04 13.44 3.29
N LYS A 8 -8.00 14.28 3.30
CA LYS A 8 -6.61 13.84 3.14
C LYS A 8 -6.16 12.92 4.27
N ILE A 9 -6.48 13.30 5.51
CA ILE A 9 -6.17 12.49 6.69
C ILE A 9 -6.92 11.16 6.64
N ILE A 10 -8.21 11.18 6.28
CA ILE A 10 -9.03 9.97 6.17
C ILE A 10 -8.42 8.97 5.18
N ILE A 11 -7.96 9.42 4.00
CA ILE A 11 -7.31 8.52 3.03
C ILE A 11 -6.04 7.88 3.61
N ILE A 12 -5.17 8.67 4.26
CA ILE A 12 -3.94 8.11 4.84
C ILE A 12 -4.28 7.13 5.97
N LEU A 13 -5.26 7.45 6.82
CA LEU A 13 -5.68 6.59 7.91
C LEU A 13 -6.36 5.32 7.42
N SER A 14 -7.18 5.37 6.37
CA SER A 14 -7.79 4.17 5.78
C SER A 14 -6.73 3.21 5.25
N TYR A 15 -5.72 3.75 4.58
CA TYR A 15 -4.60 2.96 4.09
C TYR A 15 -3.89 2.25 5.23
N LEU A 16 -3.48 3.04 6.23
CA LEU A 16 -2.70 2.55 7.37
C LEU A 16 -3.47 1.52 8.18
N LEU A 17 -4.79 1.68 8.29
CA LEU A 17 -5.66 0.70 8.93
C LEU A 17 -5.65 -0.63 8.17
N ILE A 18 -5.87 -0.61 6.85
CA ILE A 18 -5.85 -1.83 6.02
C ILE A 18 -4.47 -2.49 6.04
N TRP A 19 -3.42 -1.67 5.95
CA TRP A 19 -2.04 -2.13 6.02
C TRP A 19 -1.74 -2.80 7.37
N ALA A 20 -2.10 -2.17 8.49
CA ALA A 20 -1.89 -2.73 9.83
C ALA A 20 -2.73 -4.00 10.05
N LEU A 21 -3.96 -4.05 9.55
CA LEU A 21 -4.80 -5.25 9.60
C LEU A 21 -4.16 -6.41 8.83
N ALA A 22 -3.57 -6.15 7.65
CA ALA A 22 -2.83 -7.18 6.92
C ALA A 22 -1.71 -7.77 7.79
N MET A 23 -0.90 -6.91 8.42
CA MET A 23 0.16 -7.34 9.34
C MET A 23 -0.36 -8.19 10.50
N ILE A 24 -1.45 -7.76 11.14
CA ILE A 24 -2.07 -8.50 12.26
C ILE A 24 -2.58 -9.86 11.77
N VAL A 25 -3.25 -9.90 10.62
CA VAL A 25 -3.77 -11.16 10.06
C VAL A 25 -2.65 -12.16 9.79
N PHE A 26 -1.51 -11.68 9.26
CA PHE A 26 -0.34 -12.53 9.07
C PHE A 26 0.14 -13.13 10.39
N TRP A 27 0.46 -12.28 11.37
CA TRP A 27 1.15 -12.72 12.58
C TRP A 27 0.27 -13.53 13.54
N PHE A 28 -1.03 -13.26 13.58
CA PHE A 28 -1.94 -13.91 14.54
C PHE A 28 -2.73 -15.08 13.95
N PHE A 29 -2.93 -15.11 12.63
CA PHE A 29 -3.85 -16.05 11.99
C PHE A 29 -3.24 -16.88 10.87
N THR A 30 -2.01 -16.59 10.44
CA THR A 30 -1.38 -17.30 9.32
C THR A 30 -0.35 -18.29 9.84
N SER A 31 -0.54 -19.57 9.50
CA SER A 31 0.46 -20.62 9.71
C SER A 31 1.29 -20.86 8.44
N GLY A 32 2.32 -21.71 8.51
CA GLY A 32 3.19 -22.00 7.36
C GLY A 32 2.46 -22.52 6.12
N SER A 33 1.37 -23.29 6.28
CA SER A 33 0.53 -23.76 5.17
C SER A 33 -0.33 -22.66 4.57
N ASP A 34 -0.77 -21.71 5.39
CA ASP A 34 -1.72 -20.65 5.00
C ASP A 34 -1.00 -19.43 4.43
N ALA A 35 0.32 -19.36 4.59
CA ALA A 35 1.17 -18.27 4.15
C ALA A 35 1.03 -17.97 2.65
N MET A 36 0.85 -18.99 1.82
CA MET A 36 0.60 -18.79 0.38
C MET A 36 -0.76 -18.12 0.12
N GLY A 37 -1.81 -18.55 0.83
CA GLY A 37 -3.15 -17.96 0.72
C GLY A 37 -3.18 -16.52 1.21
N TYR A 38 -2.50 -16.22 2.33
CA TYR A 38 -2.31 -14.86 2.81
C TYR A 38 -1.59 -14.00 1.77
N SER A 39 -0.49 -14.49 1.19
CA SER A 39 0.29 -13.73 0.19
C SER A 39 -0.59 -13.28 -0.96
N LEU A 40 -1.32 -14.22 -1.56
CA LEU A 40 -2.19 -13.93 -2.70
C LEU A 40 -3.28 -12.93 -2.32
N MET A 41 -3.96 -13.14 -1.18
CA MET A 41 -5.10 -12.31 -0.81
C MET A 41 -4.67 -10.91 -0.35
N PHE A 42 -3.69 -10.81 0.54
CA PHE A 42 -3.31 -9.53 1.14
C PHE A 42 -2.25 -8.79 0.33
N LEU A 43 -1.14 -9.45 -0.03
CA LEU A 43 -0.08 -8.78 -0.79
C LEU A 43 -0.49 -8.54 -2.23
N TRP A 44 -1.09 -9.51 -2.93
CA TRP A 44 -1.33 -9.35 -4.37
C TRP A 44 -2.69 -8.77 -4.74
N ILE A 45 -3.67 -8.81 -3.84
CA ILE A 45 -5.03 -8.30 -4.12
C ILE A 45 -5.35 -7.10 -3.25
N ILE A 46 -5.50 -7.27 -1.93
CA ILE A 46 -6.03 -6.23 -1.05
C ILE A 46 -5.13 -4.98 -1.05
N LEU A 47 -3.82 -5.12 -0.82
CA LEU A 47 -2.92 -3.97 -0.77
C LEU A 47 -2.79 -3.24 -2.12
N PRO A 48 -2.62 -3.93 -3.27
CA PRO A 48 -2.64 -3.31 -4.60
C PRO A 48 -3.95 -2.60 -4.92
N VAL A 49 -5.09 -3.24 -4.65
CA VAL A 49 -6.41 -2.64 -4.90
C VAL A 49 -6.62 -1.41 -4.02
N THR A 50 -6.27 -1.49 -2.73
CA THR A 50 -6.37 -0.35 -1.81
C THR A 50 -5.48 0.80 -2.26
N THR A 51 -4.21 0.51 -2.58
CA THR A 51 -3.25 1.48 -3.11
C THR A 51 -3.80 2.16 -4.37
N PHE A 52 -4.37 1.38 -5.28
CA PHE A 52 -4.95 1.89 -6.52
C PHE A 52 -6.14 2.81 -6.26
N VAL A 53 -7.12 2.37 -5.46
CA VAL A 53 -8.35 3.13 -5.17
C VAL A 53 -8.01 4.46 -4.50
N GLU A 54 -7.15 4.45 -3.49
CA GLU A 54 -6.75 5.68 -2.81
C GLU A 54 -5.94 6.60 -3.71
N SER A 55 -5.07 6.05 -4.55
CA SER A 55 -4.33 6.83 -5.55
C SER A 55 -5.27 7.50 -6.56
N VAL A 56 -6.33 6.83 -6.98
CA VAL A 56 -7.40 7.43 -7.80
C VAL A 56 -8.08 8.58 -7.07
N LEU A 57 -8.41 8.41 -5.79
CA LEU A 57 -9.03 9.46 -4.97
C LEU A 57 -8.10 10.67 -4.79
N ILE A 58 -6.81 10.45 -4.58
CA ILE A 58 -5.79 11.49 -4.50
C ILE A 58 -5.69 12.25 -5.82
N GLY A 59 -5.64 11.54 -6.96
CA GLY A 59 -5.59 12.14 -8.28
C GLY A 59 -6.84 12.94 -8.62
N LYS A 60 -8.03 12.38 -8.37
CA LYS A 60 -9.34 12.99 -8.65
C LYS A 60 -9.54 14.28 -7.87
N ASN A 61 -9.20 14.29 -6.59
CA ASN A 61 -9.37 15.46 -5.74
C ASN A 61 -8.16 16.41 -5.77
N ASP A 62 -7.12 16.06 -6.54
CA ASP A 62 -5.86 16.82 -6.65
C ASP A 62 -5.25 17.16 -5.29
N PHE A 63 -5.31 16.20 -4.37
CA PHE A 63 -4.76 16.37 -3.04
C PHE A 63 -3.26 16.61 -3.14
N TRP A 64 -2.77 17.66 -2.47
CA TRP A 64 -1.36 18.10 -2.50
C TRP A 64 -0.86 18.65 -3.84
N GLY A 65 -1.71 18.87 -4.85
CA GLY A 65 -1.33 19.50 -6.12
C GLY A 65 -0.16 18.76 -6.79
N LYS A 66 0.99 19.44 -7.00
CA LYS A 66 2.21 18.79 -7.53
C LYS A 66 2.82 17.75 -6.58
N GLY A 67 2.62 17.90 -5.27
CA GLY A 67 3.13 17.00 -4.24
C GLY A 67 2.43 15.63 -4.20
N LYS A 68 1.32 15.45 -4.94
CA LYS A 68 0.60 14.17 -5.00
C LYS A 68 1.44 13.02 -5.50
N TRP A 69 2.41 13.30 -6.38
CA TRP A 69 3.36 12.30 -6.87
C TRP A 69 4.25 11.74 -5.77
N GLY A 70 4.48 12.47 -4.66
CA GLY A 70 5.19 11.91 -3.51
C GLY A 70 4.45 10.75 -2.85
N SER A 71 3.12 10.66 -3.00
CA SER A 71 2.35 9.55 -2.46
C SER A 71 2.64 8.22 -3.17
N THR A 72 3.10 8.23 -4.43
CA THR A 72 3.47 6.98 -5.12
C THR A 72 4.64 6.28 -4.44
N LEU A 73 5.64 7.07 -4.00
CA LEU A 73 6.77 6.56 -3.24
C LEU A 73 6.34 6.06 -1.86
N PHE A 74 5.44 6.79 -1.18
CA PHE A 74 4.86 6.34 0.09
C PHE A 74 4.22 4.96 -0.05
N PHE A 75 3.33 4.77 -1.02
CA PHE A 75 2.67 3.48 -1.25
C PHE A 75 3.65 2.38 -1.65
N GLY A 76 4.67 2.69 -2.47
CA GLY A 76 5.74 1.75 -2.79
C GLY A 76 6.51 1.27 -1.56
N LEU A 77 6.92 2.20 -0.69
CA LEU A 77 7.61 1.88 0.56
C LEU A 77 6.74 1.02 1.47
N MET A 78 5.46 1.37 1.61
CA MET A 78 4.52 0.60 2.43
C MET A 78 4.29 -0.80 1.88
N TYR A 79 4.26 -0.97 0.55
CA TYR A 79 4.11 -2.28 -0.07
C TYR A 79 5.34 -3.17 0.17
N MET A 80 6.54 -2.61 0.06
CA MET A 80 7.77 -3.30 0.47
C MET A 80 7.77 -3.65 1.96
N LEU A 81 7.36 -2.72 2.83
CA LEU A 81 7.31 -2.97 4.26
C LEU A 81 6.32 -4.08 4.63
N ALA A 82 5.20 -4.21 3.90
CA ALA A 82 4.24 -5.30 4.10
C ALA A 82 4.86 -6.66 3.77
N GLU A 83 5.58 -6.78 2.66
CA GLU A 83 6.28 -8.01 2.29
C GLU A 83 7.38 -8.34 3.30
N TYR A 84 8.20 -7.33 3.63
CA TYR A 84 9.33 -7.51 4.52
C TYR A 84 8.88 -7.90 5.93
N GLY A 85 7.91 -7.18 6.49
CA GLY A 85 7.45 -7.38 7.86
C GLY A 85 6.60 -8.64 8.05
N THR A 86 6.19 -9.31 6.98
CA THR A 86 5.46 -10.59 7.06
C THR A 86 6.41 -11.75 6.72
N PHE A 87 6.62 -12.02 5.44
CA PHE A 87 7.34 -13.21 4.98
C PHE A 87 8.81 -13.19 5.34
N LYS A 88 9.52 -12.10 5.04
CA LYS A 88 10.96 -12.02 5.31
C LYS A 88 11.23 -11.99 6.80
N MET A 89 10.43 -11.29 7.58
CA MET A 89 10.58 -11.27 9.02
C MET A 89 10.26 -12.63 9.66
N ALA A 90 9.21 -13.33 9.23
CA ALA A 90 8.96 -14.70 9.69
C ALA A 90 10.10 -15.66 9.34
N ASN A 91 10.66 -15.55 8.13
CA ASN A 91 11.81 -16.34 7.71
C ASN A 91 13.06 -16.00 8.55
N ASN A 92 13.30 -14.71 8.81
CA ASN A 92 14.43 -14.27 9.64
C ASN A 92 14.35 -14.87 11.05
N ILE A 93 13.16 -14.93 11.65
CA ILE A 93 12.95 -15.54 12.96
C ILE A 93 13.15 -17.06 12.90
N ALA A 94 12.59 -17.73 11.89
CA ALA A 94 12.65 -19.19 11.78
C ALA A 94 14.07 -19.73 11.53
N PHE A 95 14.89 -19.00 10.75
CA PHE A 95 16.21 -19.44 10.32
C PHE A 95 17.36 -18.61 10.91
N ASN A 96 17.06 -17.70 11.83
CA ASN A 96 18.01 -16.79 12.49
C ASN A 96 18.96 -16.08 11.50
N LYS A 97 18.42 -15.66 10.34
CA LYS A 97 19.17 -15.04 9.23
C LYS A 97 18.49 -13.74 8.84
N LEU A 98 19.22 -12.63 8.82
CA LEU A 98 18.69 -11.35 8.35
C LEU A 98 18.64 -11.31 6.81
N ASN A 99 17.44 -11.50 6.25
CA ASN A 99 17.18 -11.21 4.85
C ASN A 99 17.00 -9.70 4.64
N ALA A 100 17.44 -9.19 3.48
CA ALA A 100 17.25 -7.80 3.08
C ALA A 100 15.84 -7.57 2.50
N PRO A 101 15.26 -6.35 2.63
CA PRO A 101 14.00 -5.98 2.00
C PRO A 101 14.02 -6.17 0.47
N ASP A 102 12.88 -6.50 -0.13
CA ASP A 102 12.77 -6.55 -1.59
C ASP A 102 12.43 -5.17 -2.16
N PHE A 103 13.44 -4.43 -2.59
CA PHE A 103 13.24 -3.12 -3.20
C PHE A 103 12.42 -3.18 -4.50
N GLY A 104 12.30 -4.33 -5.16
CA GLY A 104 11.41 -4.52 -6.32
C GLY A 104 9.94 -4.31 -5.97
N MET A 105 9.53 -4.59 -4.73
CA MET A 105 8.17 -4.33 -4.25
C MET A 105 7.86 -2.83 -4.22
N ILE A 106 8.86 -1.96 -4.00
CA ILE A 106 8.66 -0.51 -4.09
C ILE A 106 8.22 -0.14 -5.51
N VAL A 107 8.89 -0.68 -6.52
CA VAL A 107 8.58 -0.39 -7.93
C VAL A 107 7.15 -0.79 -8.27
N ALA A 108 6.71 -1.97 -7.82
CA ALA A 108 5.33 -2.42 -8.02
C ALA A 108 4.31 -1.46 -7.41
N GLY A 109 4.49 -1.07 -6.14
CA GLY A 109 3.58 -0.14 -5.47
C GLY A 109 3.58 1.26 -6.09
N VAL A 110 4.76 1.75 -6.51
CA VAL A 110 4.90 3.03 -7.23
C VAL A 110 4.13 3.00 -8.56
N ILE A 111 4.25 1.93 -9.35
CA ILE A 111 3.55 1.80 -10.64
C ILE A 111 2.04 1.79 -10.43
N ILE A 112 1.54 0.96 -9.51
CA ILE A 112 0.10 0.86 -9.20
C ILE A 112 -0.44 2.23 -8.80
N SER A 113 0.27 2.92 -7.90
CA SER A 113 -0.14 4.24 -7.43
C SER A 113 -0.08 5.29 -8.54
N ALA A 114 0.98 5.31 -9.35
CA ALA A 114 1.11 6.26 -10.45
C ALA A 114 -0.05 6.12 -11.45
N ILE A 115 -0.43 4.88 -11.80
CA ILE A 115 -1.59 4.61 -12.67
C ILE A 115 -2.87 5.14 -12.01
N GLY A 116 -3.08 4.87 -10.72
CA GLY A 116 -4.25 5.37 -9.99
C GLY A 116 -4.34 6.91 -10.01
N ILE A 117 -3.24 7.61 -9.68
CA ILE A 117 -3.20 9.08 -9.69
C ILE A 117 -3.47 9.64 -11.09
N LEU A 118 -2.90 9.02 -12.13
CA LEU A 118 -3.13 9.42 -13.53
C LEU A 118 -4.61 9.31 -13.87
N LEU A 119 -5.23 8.16 -13.63
CA LEU A 119 -6.65 7.92 -13.92
C LEU A 119 -7.56 8.88 -13.14
N GLY A 120 -7.29 9.08 -11.85
CA GLY A 120 -8.02 10.05 -11.03
C GLY A 120 -7.89 11.47 -11.59
N SER A 121 -6.68 11.89 -11.95
CA SER A 121 -6.41 13.22 -12.50
C SER A 121 -7.09 13.46 -13.85
N LEU A 122 -7.21 12.41 -14.69
CA LEU A 122 -7.94 12.48 -15.96
C LEU A 122 -9.45 12.66 -15.72
N TRP A 123 -10.02 11.97 -14.74
CA TRP A 123 -11.43 12.14 -14.38
C TRP A 123 -11.72 13.58 -13.95
N LYS A 124 -10.83 14.19 -13.15
CA LYS A 124 -10.97 15.58 -12.71
C LYS A 124 -11.11 16.57 -13.89
N LYS A 125 -10.37 16.37 -14.98
CA LYS A 125 -10.36 17.28 -16.14
C LYS A 125 -11.64 17.22 -16.99
N LYS A 126 -12.47 16.19 -16.81
CA LYS A 126 -13.67 15.96 -17.62
C LYS A 126 -14.91 16.68 -17.08
N HIS A 127 -14.80 17.38 -15.95
CA HIS A 127 -15.82 18.23 -15.34
C HIS A 127 -15.20 19.59 -15.01
#